data_AF-A0A3P7DX71-F1
#
_entry.id   AF-A0A3P7DX71-F1
#
_cell.length_a   1.000
_cell.length_b   1.000
_cell.length_c   1.000
_cell.angle_alpha   90.00
_cell.angle_beta   90.00
_cell.angle_gamma   90.00
#
_symmetry.space_group_name_H-M   'P 1'
#
loop_
_entity.id
_entity.type
_entity.pdbx_description
1 polymer ?
#
loop_
_entity_poly.entity_id
_entity_poly.type
_entity_poly.pdbx_seq_one_letter_code
_entity_poly.pdbx_strand_id
1 'polypeptide(L)'
;MFSRDLNIRLSIVYLEEWMDKSRIDYHEDIERTLSNVVEYVTDHVYHIVKDSSLMFTSTKFVKDEVMTSTSGSICSPRATGLVMAVDTYTAHDTGQLIAHNLAHIMGMDHDSPDCSCDFMNNCIMHKQAGNIGSPFLWQFSKCSIARMHSVLQSGHLQCLLNKPLQASTLQQCGNGIIDGEEECDCGMRDQCFDPCCDPLTCTLRAHAHCASHQACCHRCQLTS
;
A
#
# COMPACT_ATOMS: atom_id res chain seq x y z
N MET A 1 -2.66 12.82 -7.98
CA MET A 1 -3.44 11.62 -8.33
C MET A 1 -3.99 10.92 -7.09
N PHE A 2 -3.16 10.34 -6.20
CA PHE A 2 -3.62 9.66 -4.97
C PHE A 2 -4.64 10.44 -4.13
N SER A 3 -4.32 11.67 -3.76
CA SER A 3 -5.22 12.48 -2.91
C SER A 3 -6.55 12.78 -3.58
N ARG A 4 -6.58 12.96 -4.92
CA ARG A 4 -7.79 13.33 -5.64
C ARG A 4 -8.70 12.13 -5.89
N ASP A 5 -8.14 11.02 -6.39
CA ASP A 5 -8.93 9.90 -6.88
C ASP A 5 -9.16 8.82 -5.81
N LEU A 6 -8.23 8.71 -4.85
CA LEU A 6 -8.21 7.61 -3.87
C LEU A 6 -8.28 8.10 -2.41
N ASN A 7 -8.29 9.42 -2.18
CA ASN A 7 -8.24 10.04 -0.86
C ASN A 7 -7.02 9.60 -0.01
N ILE A 8 -5.89 9.34 -0.67
CA ILE A 8 -4.64 8.91 -0.01
C ILE A 8 -3.60 10.03 -0.05
N ARG A 9 -2.93 10.25 1.09
CA ARG A 9 -1.80 11.18 1.21
C ARG A 9 -0.49 10.41 1.25
N LEU A 10 0.34 10.60 0.22
CA LEU A 10 1.72 10.10 0.21
C LEU A 10 2.60 11.01 1.06
N SER A 11 3.40 10.42 1.96
CA SER A 11 4.38 11.14 2.78
C SER A 11 5.70 10.37 2.80
N ILE A 12 6.82 11.06 2.62
CA ILE A 12 8.15 10.46 2.75
C ILE A 12 8.55 10.55 4.21
N VAL A 13 8.71 9.40 4.87
CA VAL A 13 9.13 9.31 6.28
C VAL A 13 10.62 8.99 6.44
N TYR A 14 11.23 8.45 5.39
CA TYR A 14 12.63 8.04 5.37
C TYR A 14 13.17 8.10 3.94
N LEU A 15 14.43 8.48 3.80
CA LEU A 15 15.17 8.51 2.54
C LEU A 15 16.60 8.06 2.81
N GLU A 16 17.10 7.13 2.00
CA GLU A 16 18.49 6.69 2.01
C GLU A 16 19.07 6.83 0.61
N GLU A 17 20.30 7.36 0.53
CA GLU A 17 21.04 7.52 -0.72
C GLU A 17 22.41 6.85 -0.59
N TRP A 18 22.72 5.93 -1.51
CA TRP A 18 23.97 5.18 -1.50
C TRP A 18 25.04 5.89 -2.33
N MET A 19 25.81 6.75 -1.67
CA MET A 19 26.84 7.57 -2.32
C MET A 19 28.15 6.82 -2.63
N ASP A 20 28.39 5.68 -1.99
CA ASP A 20 29.65 4.93 -2.06
C ASP A 20 29.57 3.70 -2.97
N LYS A 21 28.65 2.78 -2.67
CA LYS A 21 28.43 1.53 -3.41
C LYS A 21 26.99 1.07 -3.26
N SER A 22 26.49 0.33 -4.23
CA SER A 22 25.21 -0.34 -4.11
C SER A 22 25.16 -1.27 -2.88
N ARG A 23 24.04 -1.30 -2.18
CA ARG A 23 23.78 -2.26 -1.08
C ARG A 23 23.10 -3.53 -1.57
N ILE A 24 22.70 -3.58 -2.84
CA ILE A 24 22.13 -4.76 -3.49
C ILE A 24 22.90 -5.10 -4.77
N ASP A 25 22.79 -6.35 -5.19
CA ASP A 25 23.23 -6.78 -6.52
C ASP A 25 22.14 -6.47 -7.55
N TYR A 26 22.53 -5.82 -8.65
CA TYR A 26 21.64 -5.56 -9.79
C TYR A 26 21.76 -6.69 -10.81
N HIS A 27 20.63 -7.05 -11.42
CA HIS A 27 20.54 -8.05 -12.47
C HIS A 27 19.86 -7.48 -13.71
N GLU A 28 20.13 -8.08 -14.88
CA GLU A 28 19.43 -7.72 -16.13
C GLU A 28 17.93 -8.05 -16.07
N ASP A 29 17.54 -9.00 -15.21
CA ASP A 29 16.17 -9.32 -14.87
C ASP A 29 15.68 -8.42 -13.72
N ILE A 30 14.62 -7.66 -13.99
CA ILE A 30 14.05 -6.70 -13.05
C ILE A 30 13.45 -7.38 -11.80
N GLU A 31 12.86 -8.58 -11.95
CA GLU A 31 12.24 -9.32 -10.83
C GLU A 31 13.30 -9.85 -9.86
N ARG A 32 14.45 -10.25 -10.40
CA ARG A 32 15.59 -10.67 -9.59
C ARG A 32 16.18 -9.48 -8.83
N THR A 33 16.25 -8.31 -9.46
CA THR A 33 16.65 -7.07 -8.77
C THR A 33 15.67 -6.72 -7.66
N LEU A 34 14.35 -6.73 -7.94
CA LEU A 34 13.30 -6.48 -6.93
C LEU A 34 13.43 -7.41 -5.73
N SER A 35 13.74 -8.70 -5.96
CA SER A 35 13.94 -9.67 -4.87
C SER A 35 15.07 -9.23 -3.92
N ASN A 36 16.19 -8.75 -4.47
CA ASN A 36 17.29 -8.22 -3.66
C ASN A 36 16.91 -6.91 -2.95
N VAL A 37 16.06 -6.05 -3.56
CA VAL A 37 15.51 -4.86 -2.87
C VAL A 37 14.66 -5.28 -1.67
N VAL A 38 13.76 -6.25 -1.85
CA VAL A 38 12.90 -6.76 -0.78
C VAL A 38 13.73 -7.29 0.37
N GLU A 39 14.74 -8.13 0.10
CA GLU A 39 15.66 -8.66 1.10
C GLU A 39 16.39 -7.54 1.86
N TYR A 40 16.92 -6.55 1.14
CA TYR A 40 17.56 -5.40 1.77
C TYR A 40 16.61 -4.63 2.70
N VAL A 41 15.39 -4.35 2.25
CA VAL A 41 14.37 -3.64 3.05
C VAL A 41 13.97 -4.44 4.30
N THR A 42 13.80 -5.76 4.16
CA THR A 42 13.41 -6.64 5.27
C THR A 42 14.53 -6.87 6.28
N ASP A 43 15.78 -6.83 5.85
CA ASP A 43 16.91 -7.22 6.72
C ASP A 43 17.61 -5.99 7.32
N HIS A 44 17.68 -4.88 6.57
CA HIS A 44 18.47 -3.71 6.96
C HIS A 44 17.61 -2.51 7.34
N VAL A 45 16.44 -2.34 6.71
CA VAL A 45 15.56 -1.16 6.89
C VAL A 45 14.31 -1.49 7.72
N TYR A 46 14.20 -2.70 8.28
CA TYR A 46 13.00 -3.13 9.03
C TYR A 46 12.68 -2.27 10.25
N HIS A 47 13.71 -1.70 10.88
CA HIS A 47 13.59 -0.88 12.08
C HIS A 47 12.94 0.50 11.82
N ILE A 48 12.81 0.91 10.55
CA ILE A 48 12.13 2.13 10.15
C ILE A 48 10.64 1.83 9.93
N VAL A 49 9.79 2.50 10.72
CA VAL A 49 8.33 2.44 10.59
C VAL A 49 7.90 3.11 9.29
N LYS A 50 7.29 2.33 8.39
CA LYS A 50 6.87 2.74 7.04
C LYS A 50 5.82 1.76 6.50
N ASP A 51 4.99 2.24 5.57
CA ASP A 51 3.91 1.43 4.98
C ASP A 51 4.35 0.72 3.70
N SER A 52 5.30 1.32 2.98
CA SER A 52 5.93 0.79 1.77
C SER A 52 7.31 1.42 1.55
N SER A 53 8.12 0.78 0.72
CA SER A 53 9.45 1.26 0.30
C SER A 53 9.52 1.31 -1.22
N LEU A 54 10.09 2.37 -1.77
CA LEU A 54 10.39 2.46 -3.20
C LEU A 54 11.89 2.65 -3.38
N MET A 55 12.48 1.82 -4.22
CA MET A 55 13.87 1.95 -4.63
C MET A 55 13.93 2.58 -6.02
N PHE A 56 14.78 3.59 -6.17
CA PHE A 56 15.03 4.27 -7.43
C PHE A 56 16.34 3.77 -8.04
N THR A 57 16.35 3.50 -9.34
CA THR A 57 17.56 3.06 -10.05
C THR A 57 17.67 3.69 -11.44
N SER A 58 18.90 3.77 -11.98
CA SER A 58 19.17 4.12 -13.37
C SER A 58 19.55 2.90 -14.23
N THR A 59 19.54 1.70 -13.64
CA THR A 59 19.84 0.44 -14.32
C THR A 59 18.80 0.12 -15.38
N LYS A 60 19.26 -0.23 -16.59
CA LYS A 60 18.41 -0.70 -17.68
C LYS A 60 18.23 -2.22 -17.60
N PHE A 61 17.00 -2.68 -17.78
CA PHE A 61 16.64 -4.10 -17.75
C PHE A 61 16.44 -4.64 -19.17
N VAL A 62 16.57 -5.96 -19.34
CA VAL A 62 16.68 -6.60 -20.66
C VAL A 62 15.40 -6.51 -21.51
N LYS A 63 14.22 -6.37 -20.91
CA LYS A 63 12.95 -6.21 -21.67
C LYS A 63 12.41 -4.78 -21.60
N ASP A 64 13.30 -3.81 -21.37
CA ASP A 64 12.97 -2.39 -21.24
C ASP A 64 11.92 -2.10 -20.14
N GLU A 65 11.85 -2.96 -19.12
CA GLU A 65 10.98 -2.72 -17.96
C GLU A 65 11.45 -1.48 -17.18
N VAL A 66 10.52 -0.58 -16.83
CA VAL A 66 10.83 0.68 -16.10
C VAL A 66 10.45 0.64 -14.62
N MET A 67 9.70 -0.37 -14.19
CA MET A 67 9.35 -0.57 -12.78
C MET A 67 8.83 -1.99 -12.53
N THR A 68 8.83 -2.40 -11.27
CA THR A 68 8.13 -3.59 -10.76
C THR A 68 7.87 -3.44 -9.27
N SER A 69 6.97 -4.23 -8.69
CA SER A 69 6.63 -4.16 -7.26
C SER A 69 6.01 -5.45 -6.75
N THR A 70 6.12 -5.67 -5.45
CA THR A 70 5.34 -6.71 -4.75
C THR A 70 3.86 -6.31 -4.75
N SER A 71 3.01 -7.14 -5.38
CA SER A 71 1.58 -6.84 -5.50
C SER A 71 0.81 -7.18 -4.23
N GLY A 72 -0.11 -6.30 -3.81
CA GLY A 72 -1.01 -6.53 -2.67
C GLY A 72 -0.29 -6.72 -1.34
N SER A 73 0.94 -6.22 -1.22
CA SER A 73 1.81 -6.44 -0.07
C SER A 73 1.84 -5.27 0.92
N ILE A 74 1.07 -4.21 0.67
CA ILE A 74 0.99 -3.03 1.55
C ILE A 74 0.80 -3.44 3.02
N CYS A 75 1.36 -2.67 3.94
CA CYS A 75 1.38 -2.97 5.38
C CYS A 75 2.20 -4.21 5.78
N SER A 76 2.86 -4.90 4.84
CA SER A 76 3.83 -5.95 5.17
C SER A 76 5.27 -5.43 5.10
N PRO A 77 6.23 -6.07 5.78
CA PRO A 77 7.66 -5.74 5.65
C PRO A 77 8.19 -5.86 4.21
N ARG A 78 7.48 -6.58 3.33
CA ARG A 78 7.84 -6.82 1.94
C ARG A 78 7.26 -5.79 0.97
N ALA A 79 6.47 -4.82 1.45
CA ALA A 79 5.84 -3.78 0.63
C ALA A 79 6.87 -2.92 -0.09
N THR A 80 7.33 -3.37 -1.25
CA THR A 80 8.50 -2.82 -1.91
C THR A 80 8.29 -2.71 -3.41
N GLY A 81 8.75 -1.58 -3.94
CA GLY A 81 8.76 -1.28 -5.36
C GLY A 81 10.14 -0.91 -5.86
N LEU A 82 10.38 -1.15 -7.14
CA LEU A 82 11.54 -0.72 -7.89
C LEU A 82 11.07 0.18 -9.04
N VAL A 83 11.61 1.38 -9.13
CA VAL A 83 11.25 2.38 -10.15
C VAL A 83 12.52 2.87 -10.81
N MET A 84 12.57 2.83 -12.14
CA MET A 84 13.60 3.50 -12.90
C MET A 84 13.38 5.02 -12.78
N ALA A 85 14.35 5.73 -12.21
CA ALA A 85 14.30 7.18 -12.14
C ALA A 85 14.51 7.73 -13.55
N VAL A 86 13.50 8.40 -14.10
CA VAL A 86 13.68 9.16 -15.34
C VAL A 86 14.34 10.51 -15.02
N ASP A 87 14.86 11.16 -16.06
CA ASP A 87 15.67 12.37 -15.92
C ASP A 87 14.95 13.52 -15.20
N THR A 88 15.73 14.52 -14.77
CA THR A 88 15.22 15.69 -14.04
C THR A 88 14.21 16.53 -14.84
N TYR A 89 14.17 16.38 -16.16
CA TYR A 89 13.25 17.10 -17.05
C TYR A 89 11.89 16.39 -17.18
N THR A 90 11.83 15.12 -16.79
CA THR A 90 10.65 14.24 -16.91
C THR A 90 10.16 13.76 -15.54
N ALA A 91 10.36 14.56 -14.48
CA ALA A 91 9.94 14.22 -13.12
C ALA A 91 8.45 13.83 -12.98
N HIS A 92 7.58 14.33 -13.85
CA HIS A 92 6.17 13.95 -13.92
C HIS A 92 5.99 12.48 -14.33
N ASP A 93 6.79 11.96 -15.24
CA ASP A 93 6.77 10.55 -15.66
C ASP A 93 7.22 9.65 -14.51
N THR A 94 8.29 10.00 -13.77
CA THR A 94 8.66 9.30 -12.52
C THR A 94 7.49 9.31 -11.53
N GLY A 95 6.79 10.45 -11.41
CA GLY A 95 5.60 10.57 -10.56
C GLY A 95 4.46 9.63 -10.97
N GLN A 96 4.24 9.42 -12.27
CA GLN A 96 3.28 8.44 -12.79
C GLN A 96 3.73 7.00 -12.47
N LEU A 97 5.01 6.69 -12.65
CA LEU A 97 5.56 5.36 -12.32
C LEU A 97 5.42 5.05 -10.83
N ILE A 98 5.78 6.00 -9.95
CA ILE A 98 5.57 5.89 -8.50
C ILE A 98 4.10 5.57 -8.19
N ALA A 99 3.17 6.25 -8.86
CA ALA A 99 1.76 6.05 -8.58
C ALA A 99 1.22 4.70 -9.06
N HIS A 100 1.63 4.25 -10.23
CA HIS A 100 1.30 2.93 -10.73
C HIS A 100 1.89 1.85 -9.82
N ASN A 101 3.15 2.01 -9.43
CA ASN A 101 3.87 1.06 -8.59
C ASN A 101 3.25 0.92 -7.19
N LEU A 102 2.97 2.05 -6.53
CA LEU A 102 2.27 2.05 -5.24
C LEU A 102 0.85 1.49 -5.34
N ALA A 103 0.15 1.69 -6.46
CA ALA A 103 -1.17 1.10 -6.67
C ALA A 103 -1.12 -0.44 -6.73
N HIS A 104 -0.11 -1.02 -7.38
CA HIS A 104 0.15 -2.48 -7.31
C HIS A 104 0.47 -2.93 -5.88
N ILE A 105 1.32 -2.19 -5.15
CA ILE A 105 1.61 -2.50 -3.73
C ILE A 105 0.33 -2.53 -2.90
N MET A 106 -0.61 -1.62 -3.19
CA MET A 106 -1.94 -1.56 -2.58
C MET A 106 -2.95 -2.57 -3.16
N GLY A 107 -2.53 -3.47 -4.05
CA GLY A 107 -3.35 -4.57 -4.56
C GLY A 107 -4.25 -4.23 -5.75
N MET A 108 -3.97 -3.13 -6.47
CA MET A 108 -4.68 -2.84 -7.72
C MET A 108 -4.00 -3.51 -8.90
N ASP A 109 -4.74 -4.34 -9.64
CA ASP A 109 -4.26 -4.87 -10.91
C ASP A 109 -4.33 -3.82 -12.04
N HIS A 110 -3.70 -4.16 -13.17
CA HIS A 110 -3.86 -3.42 -14.41
C HIS A 110 -5.33 -3.28 -14.83
N ASP A 111 -5.62 -2.19 -15.55
CA ASP A 111 -6.92 -1.94 -16.15
C ASP A 111 -7.22 -2.96 -17.26
N SER A 112 -8.45 -3.50 -17.27
CA SER A 112 -8.96 -4.29 -18.38
C SER A 112 -9.48 -3.36 -19.49
N PRO A 113 -9.77 -3.87 -20.71
CA PRO A 113 -10.31 -3.05 -21.79
C PRO A 113 -11.63 -2.33 -21.46
N ASP A 114 -12.40 -2.84 -20.49
CA ASP A 114 -13.68 -2.25 -20.06
C ASP A 114 -13.49 -1.12 -19.01
N CYS A 115 -12.27 -0.90 -18.53
CA CYS A 115 -11.96 0.12 -17.54
C CYS A 115 -11.66 1.46 -18.22
N SER A 116 -12.33 2.51 -17.76
CA SER A 116 -12.20 3.86 -18.32
C SER A 116 -11.93 4.93 -17.25
N CYS A 117 -11.23 5.99 -17.66
CA CYS A 117 -11.12 7.27 -16.96
C CYS A 117 -11.72 8.37 -17.84
N ASP A 118 -12.14 9.48 -17.23
CA ASP A 118 -13.06 10.41 -17.90
C ASP A 118 -12.41 11.25 -19.03
N PHE A 119 -11.10 11.48 -19.01
CA PHE A 119 -10.44 12.40 -19.94
C PHE A 119 -9.40 11.75 -20.86
N MET A 120 -9.11 10.47 -20.69
CA MET A 120 -8.03 9.79 -21.40
C MET A 120 -8.43 8.38 -21.80
N ASN A 121 -7.86 7.89 -22.92
CA ASN A 121 -8.07 6.51 -23.35
C ASN A 121 -7.40 5.50 -22.41
N ASN A 122 -6.30 5.91 -21.76
CA ASN A 122 -5.54 5.10 -20.82
C ASN A 122 -5.50 5.78 -19.47
N CYS A 123 -5.48 4.97 -18.41
CA CYS A 123 -5.44 5.43 -17.03
C CYS A 123 -4.13 4.97 -16.38
N ILE A 124 -3.85 5.42 -15.16
CA ILE A 124 -2.58 5.14 -14.46
C ILE A 124 -2.25 3.64 -14.49
N MET A 125 -3.25 2.76 -14.30
CA MET A 125 -3.08 1.30 -14.27
C MET A 125 -3.10 0.62 -15.65
N HIS A 126 -2.89 1.36 -16.75
CA HIS A 126 -2.70 0.77 -18.06
C HIS A 126 -1.44 -0.13 -18.10
N LYS A 127 -1.55 -1.31 -18.70
CA LYS A 127 -0.50 -2.36 -18.69
C LYS A 127 0.87 -1.90 -19.23
N GLN A 128 0.89 -0.97 -20.18
CA GLN A 128 2.11 -0.37 -20.70
C GLN A 128 2.26 1.04 -20.12
N ALA A 129 2.82 1.14 -18.93
CA ALA A 129 3.16 2.42 -18.30
C ALA A 129 4.61 2.81 -18.61
N GLY A 130 4.87 4.11 -18.80
CA GLY A 130 6.25 4.64 -18.87
C GLY A 130 6.95 4.56 -20.23
N ASN A 131 6.25 4.29 -21.32
CA ASN A 131 6.84 4.42 -22.66
C ASN A 131 7.15 5.90 -22.95
N ILE A 132 8.43 6.23 -23.16
CA ILE A 132 8.89 7.59 -23.50
C ILE A 132 8.08 8.14 -24.68
N GLY A 133 7.47 9.32 -24.51
CA GLY A 133 6.64 9.98 -25.52
C GLY A 133 5.14 9.61 -25.46
N SER A 134 4.73 8.73 -24.55
CA SER A 134 3.31 8.49 -24.28
C SER A 134 2.67 9.68 -23.56
N PRO A 135 1.37 9.92 -23.72
CA PRO A 135 0.66 10.94 -22.95
C PRO A 135 0.77 10.66 -21.44
N PHE A 136 1.07 11.71 -20.67
CA PHE A 136 1.10 11.65 -19.20
C PHE A 136 -0.28 11.25 -18.64
N LEU A 137 -0.34 10.15 -17.89
CA LEU A 137 -1.55 9.60 -17.30
C LEU A 137 -1.67 10.04 -15.84
N TRP A 138 -2.80 10.66 -15.49
CA TRP A 138 -2.98 11.29 -14.17
C TRP A 138 -4.28 10.91 -13.47
N GLN A 139 -5.05 9.99 -14.05
CA GLN A 139 -6.31 9.48 -13.49
C GLN A 139 -6.24 7.98 -13.24
N PHE A 140 -6.76 7.56 -12.09
CA PHE A 140 -7.14 6.16 -11.90
C PHE A 140 -8.45 5.86 -12.63
N SER A 141 -8.62 4.63 -13.12
CA SER A 141 -9.87 4.21 -13.75
C SER A 141 -10.95 3.98 -12.69
N LYS A 142 -12.22 3.94 -13.13
CA LYS A 142 -13.33 3.56 -12.25
C LYS A 142 -13.14 2.15 -11.66
N CYS A 143 -12.49 1.25 -12.39
CA CYS A 143 -12.12 -0.07 -11.90
C CYS A 143 -11.08 0.00 -10.79
N SER A 144 -10.01 0.79 -10.97
CA SER A 144 -8.96 0.92 -9.96
C SER A 144 -9.52 1.52 -8.66
N ILE A 145 -10.40 2.53 -8.77
CA ILE A 145 -11.08 3.12 -7.61
C ILE A 145 -11.97 2.09 -6.90
N ALA A 146 -12.76 1.30 -7.64
CA ALA A 146 -13.58 0.25 -7.06
C ALA A 146 -12.75 -0.85 -6.37
N ARG A 147 -11.62 -1.26 -6.99
CA ARG A 147 -10.68 -2.21 -6.39
C ARG A 147 -10.07 -1.65 -5.10
N MET A 148 -9.65 -0.39 -5.09
CA MET A 148 -9.15 0.25 -3.88
C MET A 148 -10.18 0.23 -2.74
N HIS A 149 -11.44 0.54 -3.04
CA HIS A 149 -12.52 0.41 -2.06
C HIS A 149 -12.66 -1.02 -1.53
N SER A 150 -12.53 -2.04 -2.39
CA SER A 150 -12.55 -3.45 -1.97
C SER A 150 -11.37 -3.79 -1.05
N VAL A 151 -10.16 -3.31 -1.35
CA VAL A 151 -8.96 -3.56 -0.53
C VAL A 151 -9.09 -2.87 0.83
N LEU A 152 -9.54 -1.61 0.86
CA LEU A 152 -9.84 -0.91 2.11
C LEU A 152 -10.88 -1.68 2.93
N GLN A 153 -11.92 -2.15 2.26
CA GLN A 153 -12.97 -2.92 2.90
C GLN A 153 -12.45 -4.23 3.47
N SER A 154 -11.53 -4.92 2.81
CA SER A 154 -10.98 -6.19 3.32
C SER A 154 -10.15 -6.07 4.61
N GLY A 155 -9.78 -4.84 5.02
CA GLY A 155 -8.92 -4.64 6.18
C GLY A 155 -7.48 -5.08 5.91
N HIS A 156 -6.92 -4.72 4.75
CA HIS A 156 -5.48 -4.88 4.48
C HIS A 156 -4.74 -3.52 4.48
N LEU A 157 -5.42 -2.42 4.78
CA LEU A 157 -4.89 -1.05 4.72
C LEU A 157 -4.84 -0.36 6.09
N GLN A 158 -4.92 -1.08 7.21
CA GLN A 158 -4.95 -0.49 8.56
C GLN A 158 -3.70 0.35 8.84
N CYS A 159 -2.54 -0.06 8.33
CA CYS A 159 -1.31 0.72 8.47
C CYS A 159 -1.38 2.09 7.79
N LEU A 160 -2.33 2.35 6.90
CA LEU A 160 -2.49 3.64 6.23
C LEU A 160 -3.42 4.61 6.98
N LEU A 161 -4.02 4.17 8.09
CA LEU A 161 -5.02 4.96 8.84
C LEU A 161 -4.42 5.97 9.83
N ASN A 162 -3.14 5.81 10.19
CA ASN A 162 -2.41 6.77 11.02
C ASN A 162 -1.84 7.92 10.19
N LYS A 163 -1.37 8.96 10.90
CA LYS A 163 -0.60 10.05 10.29
C LYS A 163 0.88 9.66 10.21
N PRO A 164 1.62 10.20 9.21
CA PRO A 164 3.06 9.98 9.14
C PRO A 164 3.75 10.42 10.43
N LEU A 165 4.81 9.71 10.84
CA LEU A 165 5.59 9.93 12.07
C LEU A 165 4.81 9.72 13.38
N GLN A 166 3.58 9.21 13.32
CA GLN A 166 2.86 8.70 14.48
C GLN A 166 2.89 7.17 14.42
N ALA A 167 3.24 6.51 15.53
CA ALA A 167 3.04 5.07 15.63
C ALA A 167 1.54 4.78 15.46
N SER A 168 1.19 3.91 14.52
CA SER A 168 -0.19 3.43 14.43
C SER A 168 -0.39 2.38 15.53
N THR A 169 -1.32 2.64 16.44
CA THR A 169 -1.83 1.60 17.34
C THR A 169 -2.58 0.51 16.56
N LEU A 170 -3.03 0.81 15.33
CA LEU A 170 -3.79 -0.10 14.46
C LEU A 170 -2.91 -1.03 13.62
N GLN A 171 -1.57 -1.04 13.75
CA GLN A 171 -0.75 -1.99 12.99
C GLN A 171 -1.00 -3.45 13.41
N GLN A 172 -1.43 -3.67 14.65
CA GLN A 172 -1.66 -5.01 15.21
C GLN A 172 -3.14 -5.43 15.10
N CYS A 173 -4.04 -4.46 14.88
CA CYS A 173 -5.46 -4.67 14.69
C CYS A 173 -5.80 -5.73 13.62
N GLY A 174 -6.59 -6.71 14.04
CA GLY A 174 -7.05 -7.84 13.24
C GLY A 174 -6.23 -9.12 13.49
N ASN A 175 -5.29 -9.12 14.44
CA ASN A 175 -4.54 -10.30 14.85
C ASN A 175 -5.32 -11.15 15.89
N GLY A 176 -6.46 -10.66 16.38
CA GLY A 176 -7.32 -11.31 17.38
C GLY A 176 -6.85 -11.15 18.82
N ILE A 177 -5.89 -10.26 19.08
CA ILE A 177 -5.32 -9.94 20.39
C ILE A 177 -5.57 -8.45 20.61
N ILE A 178 -6.14 -8.08 21.76
CA ILE A 178 -6.29 -6.68 22.12
C ILE A 178 -4.92 -6.13 22.51
N ASP A 179 -4.34 -5.31 21.65
CA ASP A 179 -3.01 -4.73 21.82
C ASP A 179 -3.09 -3.22 22.12
N GLY A 180 -2.36 -2.76 23.14
CA GLY A 180 -2.19 -1.34 23.45
C GLY A 180 -3.49 -0.59 23.78
N GLU A 181 -3.94 0.27 22.85
CA GLU A 181 -5.12 1.15 22.99
C GLU A 181 -6.37 0.59 22.27
N GLU A 182 -6.33 -0.64 21.76
CA GLU A 182 -7.49 -1.28 21.13
C GLU A 182 -8.60 -1.52 22.16
N GLU A 183 -9.85 -1.25 21.77
CA GLU A 183 -11.01 -1.53 22.62
C GLU A 183 -11.53 -2.96 22.41
N CYS A 184 -11.23 -3.54 21.24
CA CYS A 184 -11.58 -4.90 20.84
C CYS A 184 -10.75 -5.35 19.63
N ASP A 185 -10.44 -6.63 19.52
CA ASP A 185 -9.94 -7.23 18.28
C ASP A 185 -10.68 -8.55 18.05
N CYS A 186 -11.35 -8.67 16.90
CA CYS A 186 -12.12 -9.83 16.48
C CYS A 186 -11.51 -10.56 15.27
N GLY A 187 -10.24 -10.27 14.96
CA GLY A 187 -9.55 -10.74 13.77
C GLY A 187 -9.84 -9.88 12.53
N MET A 188 -9.31 -10.35 11.39
CA MET A 188 -9.58 -9.75 10.08
C MET A 188 -11.08 -9.66 9.79
N ARG A 189 -11.50 -8.69 8.97
CA ARG A 189 -12.93 -8.43 8.69
C ARG A 189 -13.73 -9.68 8.29
N ASP A 190 -13.15 -10.54 7.46
CA ASP A 190 -13.82 -11.76 6.97
C ASP A 190 -14.00 -12.84 8.05
N GLN A 191 -13.30 -12.70 9.18
CA GLN A 191 -13.31 -13.62 10.33
C GLN A 191 -13.97 -13.00 11.58
N CYS A 192 -14.22 -11.68 11.56
CA CYS A 192 -14.83 -10.97 12.66
C CYS A 192 -16.34 -11.19 12.70
N PHE A 193 -16.80 -12.01 13.66
CA PHE A 193 -18.21 -12.25 13.95
C PHE A 193 -18.74 -11.44 15.15
N ASP A 194 -17.92 -10.57 15.74
CA ASP A 194 -18.32 -9.74 16.88
C ASP A 194 -19.16 -8.54 16.40
N PRO A 195 -20.48 -8.48 16.66
CA PRO A 195 -21.32 -7.36 16.24
C PRO A 195 -20.98 -6.04 16.96
N CYS A 196 -20.21 -6.10 18.04
CA CYS A 196 -19.87 -4.96 18.88
C CYS A 196 -18.55 -4.29 18.45
N CYS A 197 -17.71 -5.01 17.70
CA CYS A 197 -16.39 -4.54 17.30
C CYS A 197 -16.37 -4.09 15.83
N ASP A 198 -15.61 -3.04 15.54
CA ASP A 198 -15.25 -2.67 14.18
C ASP A 198 -13.89 -3.31 13.81
N PRO A 199 -13.85 -4.32 12.92
CA PRO A 199 -12.61 -5.01 12.56
C PRO A 199 -11.61 -4.15 11.79
N LEU A 200 -12.01 -2.97 11.30
CA LEU A 200 -11.10 -2.07 10.58
C LEU A 200 -10.32 -1.16 11.51
N THR A 201 -10.87 -0.84 12.67
CA THR A 201 -10.32 0.13 13.61
C THR A 201 -10.04 -0.45 14.98
N CYS A 202 -10.42 -1.70 15.26
CA CYS A 202 -10.30 -2.34 16.57
C CYS A 202 -10.88 -1.48 17.72
N THR A 203 -11.95 -0.74 17.38
CA THR A 203 -12.74 0.06 18.30
C THR A 203 -14.14 -0.52 18.42
N LEU A 204 -14.80 -0.25 19.55
CA LEU A 204 -16.21 -0.55 19.69
C LEU A 204 -17.02 0.27 18.68
N ARG A 205 -18.05 -0.37 18.12
CA ARG A 205 -19.03 0.35 17.31
C ARG A 205 -19.77 1.33 18.20
N ALA A 206 -20.30 2.41 17.61
CA ALA A 206 -20.96 3.50 18.35
C ALA A 206 -22.10 3.08 19.30
N HIS A 207 -22.68 1.89 19.13
CA HIS A 207 -23.77 1.36 19.97
C HIS A 207 -23.29 0.37 21.04
N ALA A 208 -21.99 0.05 21.08
CA ALA A 208 -21.41 -0.96 21.94
C ALA A 208 -20.69 -0.32 23.14
N HIS A 209 -20.89 -0.92 24.32
CA HIS A 209 -20.19 -0.58 25.56
C HIS A 209 -19.14 -1.63 25.95
N CYS A 210 -19.13 -2.76 25.25
CA CYS A 210 -18.25 -3.90 25.47
C CYS A 210 -18.19 -4.73 24.19
N ALA A 211 -17.16 -5.56 24.07
CA ALA A 211 -17.00 -6.52 22.99
C ALA A 211 -17.61 -7.88 23.35
N SER A 212 -18.13 -8.63 22.38
CA SER A 212 -18.87 -9.87 22.65
C SER A 212 -18.04 -10.97 23.31
N HIS A 213 -16.71 -10.93 23.18
CA HIS A 213 -15.79 -11.89 23.80
C HIS A 213 -15.50 -11.59 25.29
N GLN A 214 -15.93 -10.43 25.80
CA GLN A 214 -15.73 -10.06 27.21
C GLN A 214 -16.76 -10.76 28.11
N ALA A 215 -16.33 -11.26 29.27
CA ALA A 215 -17.14 -12.12 30.16
C ALA A 215 -18.45 -11.47 30.64
N CYS A 216 -18.50 -10.15 30.79
CA CYS A 216 -19.67 -9.38 31.25
C CYS A 216 -20.38 -8.64 30.10
N CYS A 217 -20.23 -9.09 28.86
CA CYS A 217 -20.86 -8.46 27.71
C CYS A 217 -22.02 -9.30 27.19
N HIS A 218 -23.20 -8.70 27.12
CA HIS A 218 -24.36 -9.31 26.48
C HIS A 218 -25.01 -8.30 25.54
N ARG A 219 -25.09 -8.64 24.24
CA ARG A 219 -25.62 -7.74 23.18
C ARG A 219 -24.96 -6.37 23.19
N CYS A 220 -23.63 -6.34 23.30
CA CYS A 220 -22.83 -5.11 23.34
C CYS A 220 -23.13 -4.19 24.53
N GLN A 221 -23.76 -4.70 25.59
CA GLN A 221 -24.01 -3.98 26.83
C GLN A 221 -23.34 -4.70 27.99
N LEU A 222 -22.78 -3.92 28.92
CA LEU A 222 -22.21 -4.44 30.15
C LEU A 222 -23.34 -4.95 31.04
N THR A 223 -23.26 -6.21 31.44
CA THR A 223 -24.16 -6.82 32.43
C THR A 223 -23.53 -6.77 33.81
N SER A 224 -24.31 -6.37 34.81
CA SER A 224 -23.95 -6.40 36.23
C SER A 224 -24.02 -7.80 36.82
#